data_AF-A0A2T1APN7-F1
#
_entry.id   AF-A0A2T1APN7-F1
#
_cell.length_a   1.000
_cell.length_b   1.000
_cell.length_c   1.000
_cell.angle_alpha   90.00
_cell.angle_beta   90.00
_cell.angle_gamma   90.00
#
_symmetry.space_group_name_H-M   'P 1'
#
loop_
_entity.id
_entity.type
_entity.pdbx_description
1 polymer ?
#
loop_
_entity_poly.entity_id
_entity_poly.type
_entity_poly.pdbx_seq_one_letter_code
_entity_poly.pdbx_strand_id
1 'polypeptide(L)' 'MTTLTVIMVGGVLVVIALLVIRLSDEPDRPQLPAEISLPEGTTARAVTFGSGWIAVVTTDDQILILDATSGDVRQSLTLD' A
#
# COMPACT_ATOMS: atom_id res chain seq x y z
N MET A 1 43.68 -9.11 -7.44
CA MET A 1 42.33 -9.49 -6.96
C MET A 1 42.47 -10.76 -6.16
N THR A 2 41.99 -10.81 -4.91
CA THR A 2 42.01 -12.05 -4.13
C THR A 2 40.73 -12.85 -4.40
N THR A 3 40.80 -14.17 -4.32
CA THR A 3 39.63 -15.06 -4.47
C THR A 3 38.52 -14.70 -3.49
N LEU A 4 38.88 -14.27 -2.27
CA LEU A 4 37.93 -13.83 -1.26
C LEU A 4 37.17 -12.57 -1.69
N THR A 5 37.85 -11.59 -2.28
CA THR A 5 37.19 -10.38 -2.81
C THR A 5 36.15 -10.71 -3.88
N VAL A 6 36.45 -11.66 -4.77
CA VAL A 6 35.51 -12.09 -5.82
C VAL A 6 34.27 -12.74 -5.23
N ILE A 7 34.44 -13.64 -4.25
CA ILE A 7 33.33 -14.34 -3.59
C ILE A 7 32.45 -13.37 -2.79
N MET A 8 33.06 -12.44 -2.04
CA MET A 8 32.31 -11.46 -1.25
C MET A 8 31.42 -10.58 -2.13
N VAL A 9 31.96 -10.09 -3.25
CA VAL A 9 31.19 -9.30 -4.22
C VAL A 9 30.08 -10.15 -4.85
N GLY A 10 30.40 -11.38 -5.26
CA GLY A 10 29.41 -12.30 -5.82
C GLY A 10 28.25 -12.59 -4.86
N GLY A 11 28.55 -12.85 -3.59
CA GLY A 11 27.54 -13.08 -2.57
C GLY A 11 26.61 -11.88 -2.36
N VAL A 12 27.16 -10.67 -2.27
CA VAL A 12 26.37 -9.44 -2.13
C VAL A 12 25.48 -9.23 -3.36
N LEU A 13 26.01 -9.43 -4.57
CA LEU A 13 25.23 -9.31 -5.81
C LEU A 13 24.06 -10.30 -5.86
N VAL A 14 24.27 -11.55 -5.42
CA VAL A 14 23.20 -12.56 -5.34
C VAL A 14 22.12 -12.11 -4.35
N VAL A 15 22.49 -11.63 -3.16
CA VAL A 15 21.52 -11.15 -2.17
C VAL A 15 20.72 -9.97 -2.70
N ILE A 16 21.39 -8.99 -3.33
CA ILE A 16 20.72 -7.83 -3.95
C ILE A 16 19.76 -8.29 -5.04
N ALA A 17 20.21 -9.18 -5.94
CA ALA A 17 19.37 -9.69 -7.01
C ALA A 17 18.11 -10.40 -6.48
N LEU A 18 18.27 -11.28 -5.48
CA LEU A 18 17.15 -11.95 -4.83
C LEU A 18 16.20 -10.96 -4.15
N LEU A 19 16.73 -9.93 -3.49
CA LEU A 19 15.92 -8.90 -2.84
C LEU A 19 15.11 -8.09 -3.85
N VAL A 20 15.73 -7.68 -4.97
CA VAL A 20 15.04 -6.97 -6.05
C VAL A 20 13.94 -7.83 -6.65
N ILE A 21 14.20 -9.11 -6.95
CA ILE A 21 13.17 -10.02 -7.47
C ILE A 21 12.01 -10.13 -6.48
N ARG A 22 12.31 -10.35 -5.20
CA ARG A 22 11.29 -10.48 -4.14
C ARG A 22 10.45 -9.23 -3.94
N LEU A 23 11.05 -8.05 -4.07
CA LEU A 23 10.35 -6.78 -3.87
C LEU A 23 9.65 -6.29 -5.14
N SER A 24 10.12 -6.71 -6.32
CA SER A 24 9.52 -6.40 -7.62
C SER A 24 8.42 -7.38 -8.03
N ASP A 25 8.35 -8.56 -7.39
CA ASP A 25 7.13 -9.37 -7.34
C ASP A 25 6.07 -8.55 -6.63
N GLU A 26 5.43 -7.67 -7.40
CA GLU A 26 4.48 -6.70 -6.90
C GLU A 26 3.24 -7.46 -6.41
N PRO A 27 2.97 -7.53 -5.09
CA PRO A 27 1.70 -8.05 -4.62
C PRO A 27 0.61 -7.17 -5.25
N ASP A 28 -0.39 -7.78 -5.89
CA ASP A 28 -1.49 -7.13 -6.63
C ASP A 28 -1.64 -5.66 -6.22
N ARG A 29 -0.99 -4.77 -6.99
CA ARG A 29 -0.91 -3.35 -6.64
C ARG A 29 -2.37 -2.91 -6.45
N PRO A 30 -2.76 -2.32 -5.31
CA PRO A 30 -4.15 -1.96 -5.09
C PRO A 30 -4.61 -1.16 -6.29
N GLN A 31 -5.62 -1.66 -7.01
CA GLN A 31 -6.18 -0.97 -8.15
C GLN A 31 -6.92 0.24 -7.59
N LEU A 32 -6.22 1.37 -7.51
CA LEU A 32 -6.82 2.61 -7.06
C LEU A 32 -7.67 3.19 -8.19
N PRO A 33 -8.92 3.58 -7.90
CA PRO A 33 -9.69 4.44 -8.78
C PRO A 33 -8.91 5.75 -9.02
N ALA A 34 -9.05 6.34 -10.21
CA ALA A 34 -8.44 7.64 -10.51
C ALA A 34 -8.93 8.74 -9.55
N GLU A 35 -10.17 8.61 -9.09
CA GLU A 35 -10.83 9.55 -8.18
C GLU A 35 -11.73 8.76 -7.22
N ILE A 36 -11.71 9.12 -5.93
CA ILE A 36 -12.61 8.57 -4.91
C ILE A 36 -13.44 9.72 -4.38
N SER A 37 -14.74 9.66 -4.62
CA SER A 37 -15.71 10.65 -4.13
C SER A 37 -15.96 10.39 -2.65
N LEU A 38 -15.55 11.32 -1.79
CA LEU A 38 -15.99 11.29 -0.39
C LEU A 38 -17.44 11.80 -0.28
N PRO A 39 -18.21 11.34 0.72
CA PRO A 39 -19.50 11.92 1.06
C PRO A 39 -19.40 13.44 1.27
N GLU A 40 -20.46 14.18 0.95
CA GLU A 40 -20.44 15.64 1.06
C GLU A 40 -20.09 16.10 2.49
N GLY A 41 -19.12 17.01 2.57
CA GLY A 41 -18.64 17.57 3.85
C GLY A 41 -17.51 16.76 4.51
N THR A 42 -17.17 15.57 4.02
CA THR A 42 -16.11 14.75 4.61
C THR A 42 -14.73 15.13 4.05
N THR A 43 -13.79 15.49 4.92
CA THR A 43 -12.38 15.77 4.54
C THR A 43 -11.48 14.63 4.99
N ALA A 44 -10.67 14.09 4.07
CA ALA A 44 -9.69 13.06 4.40
C ALA A 44 -8.52 13.62 5.22
N ARG A 45 -8.27 13.03 6.39
CA ARG A 45 -7.10 13.24 7.24
C ARG A 45 -5.96 12.29 6.86
N ALA A 46 -6.29 11.02 6.58
CA ALA A 46 -5.34 10.00 6.17
C ALA A 46 -6.03 8.96 5.27
N VAL A 47 -5.27 8.35 4.36
CA VAL A 47 -5.75 7.29 3.46
C VAL A 47 -4.78 6.12 3.52
N THR A 48 -5.31 4.92 3.72
CA THR A 48 -4.55 3.66 3.78
C THR A 48 -5.13 2.67 2.78
N PHE A 49 -4.26 2.01 2.02
CA PHE A 49 -4.65 1.02 1.02
C PHE A 49 -4.42 -0.40 1.54
N GLY A 50 -5.45 -1.22 1.47
CA GLY A 50 -5.39 -2.65 1.77
C GLY A 50 -5.65 -3.49 0.51
N SER A 51 -5.60 -4.80 0.67
CA SER A 51 -5.93 -5.74 -0.39
C SER A 51 -7.43 -5.73 -0.69
N GLY A 52 -7.84 -4.97 -1.71
CA GLY A 52 -9.23 -4.85 -2.16
C GLY A 52 -10.09 -3.84 -1.39
N TRP A 53 -9.49 -3.01 -0.52
CA TRP A 53 -10.20 -1.98 0.22
C TRP A 53 -9.32 -0.75 0.49
N ILE A 54 -9.98 0.36 0.81
CA ILE A 54 -9.35 1.64 1.12
C ILE A 54 -9.92 2.14 2.45
N ALA A 55 -9.08 2.45 3.43
CA ALA A 55 -9.53 3.15 4.63
C ALA A 55 -9.24 4.63 4.49
N VAL A 56 -10.25 5.45 4.73
CA VAL A 56 -10.13 6.90 4.80
C VAL A 56 -10.47 7.32 6.22
N VAL A 57 -9.49 7.89 6.91
CA VAL A 57 -9.70 8.56 8.19
C VAL A 57 -10.12 9.98 7.88
N THR A 58 -11.24 10.43 8.41
CA THR A 58 -11.79 11.77 8.19
C THR A 58 -11.30 12.72 9.29
N THR A 59 -11.48 14.03 9.08
CA THR A 59 -11.22 15.04 10.13
C THR A 59 -12.21 15.02 11.28
N ASP A 60 -13.36 14.36 11.09
CA ASP A 60 -14.46 14.27 12.05
C ASP A 60 -14.35 12.98 12.89
N ASP A 61 -13.12 12.48 13.08
CA ASP A 61 -12.82 11.26 13.83
C ASP A 61 -13.63 10.03 13.38
N GLN A 62 -13.82 9.90 12.07
CA GLN A 62 -14.49 8.75 11.45
C GLN A 62 -13.51 7.97 10.56
N ILE A 63 -13.67 6.65 10.51
CA ILE A 63 -12.98 5.77 9.57
C ILE A 63 -14.00 5.20 8.59
N LEU A 64 -13.83 5.53 7.32
CA LEU A 64 -14.61 4.99 6.21
C LEU A 64 -13.80 3.88 5.53
N ILE A 65 -14.34 2.67 5.47
CA ILE A 65 -13.79 1.57 4.68
C ILE A 65 -14.53 1.52 3.36
N LEU A 66 -13.84 1.80 2.27
CA LEU A 66 -14.34 1.78 0.91
C LEU A 66 -13.87 0.53 0.18
N ASP A 67 -14.69 0.03 -0.75
CA ASP A 67 -14.25 -0.98 -1.71
C ASP A 67 -13.23 -0.36 -2.68
N ALA A 68 -12.11 -1.04 -2.93
CA ALA A 68 -11.09 -0.48 -3.82
C ALA A 68 -11.52 -0.44 -5.29
N THR A 69 -12.50 -1.25 -5.69
CA THR A 69 -12.94 -1.33 -7.09
C THR A 69 -14.06 -0.34 -7.38
N SER A 70 -15.09 -0.31 -6.51
CA SER A 70 -16.27 0.54 -6.75
C SER A 70 -16.20 1.90 -6.03
N GLY A 71 -15.37 2.04 -5.01
CA GLY A 71 -15.37 3.21 -4.14
C GLY A 71 -16.56 3.29 -3.18
N ASP A 72 -17.39 2.24 -3.09
CA ASP A 72 -18.55 2.22 -2.20
C ASP A 72 -18.13 2.08 -0.74
N VAL A 73 -18.82 2.80 0.16
CA VAL A 73 -18.61 2.67 1.60
C VAL A 73 -19.15 1.32 2.07
N ARG A 74 -18.23 0.44 2.47
CA ARG A 74 -18.55 -0.88 3.06
C ARG A 74 -18.80 -0.79 4.55
N GLN A 75 -18.05 0.08 5.23
CA GLN A 75 -18.13 0.23 6.68
C GLN A 75 -17.77 1.65 7.11
N SER A 76 -18.41 2.10 8.18
CA SER A 76 -18.12 3.36 8.85
C SER A 76 -17.92 3.08 10.32
N LEU A 77 -16.81 3.55 10.89
CA LEU A 77 -16.52 3.55 12.32
C LEU A 77 -16.37 4.98 12.82
N THR A 78 -16.98 5.29 13.96
CA THR A 78 -16.71 6.52 14.71
C THR A 78 -15.65 6.21 15.76
N LEU A 79 -14.68 7.11 15.93
CA LEU A 79 -13.67 7.06 16.97
C LEU A 79 -14.18 7.89 18.15
N ASP A 80 -14.48 7.23 19.28
CA ASP A 80 -14.86 7.85 20.57
C ASP A 80 -13.67 7.94 21.54
#